data_AF-A0A968XPR4-F1
#
_entry.id   AF-A0A968XPR4-F1
#
_cell.length_a   1.000
_cell.length_b   1.000
_cell.length_c   1.000
_cell.angle_alpha   90.00
_cell.angle_beta   90.00
_cell.angle_gamma   90.00
#
_symmetry.space_group_name_H-M   'P 1'
#
loop_
_entity.id
_entity.type
_entity.pdbx_description
1 polymer ?
#
loop_
_entity_poly.entity_id
_entity_poly.type
_entity_poly.pdbx_seq_one_letter_code
_entity_poly.pdbx_strand_id
1 'polypeptide(L)' 'MKPIAALLCGVHATLTASALEPFRIEVVERGSGWPVPLVEFRTMRLVRFVTDNAGIMPVRVNGRILTRTPAAFRRAR' A
#
# COMPACT_ATOMS: atom_id res chain seq x y z
N MET A 1 15.06 7.07 -55.19
CA MET A 1 15.96 6.82 -54.04
C MET A 1 15.12 6.85 -52.77
N LYS A 2 14.99 5.71 -52.06
CA LYS A 2 14.26 5.58 -50.78
C LYS A 2 15.29 5.35 -49.68
N PRO A 3 15.40 6.16 -48.61
CA PRO A 3 16.25 5.80 -47.49
C PRO A 3 15.56 4.74 -46.65
N ILE A 4 16.05 3.51 -46.84
CA ILE A 4 16.38 2.52 -45.82
C ILE A 4 15.62 2.71 -44.50
N ALA A 5 14.57 1.90 -44.35
CA ALA A 5 14.00 1.55 -43.06
C ALA A 5 15.09 0.85 -42.23
N ALA A 6 15.79 1.61 -41.39
CA ALA A 6 16.70 1.07 -40.40
C ALA A 6 15.86 0.45 -39.28
N LEU A 7 15.84 -0.88 -39.31
CA LEU A 7 15.42 -1.82 -38.29
C LEU A 7 15.80 -1.35 -36.87
N LEU A 8 14.91 -0.61 -36.21
CA LEU A 8 14.91 -0.40 -34.77
C LEU A 8 14.09 -1.52 -34.11
N CYS A 9 14.50 -2.77 -34.33
CA CYS A 9 14.03 -3.91 -33.55
C CYS A 9 15.17 -4.32 -32.62
N GLY A 10 15.35 -3.57 -31.53
CA GLY A 10 16.41 -3.79 -30.57
C GLY A 10 15.88 -3.68 -29.15
N VAL A 11 15.40 -4.80 -28.62
CA VAL A 11 15.21 -5.11 -27.19
C VAL A 11 14.49 -4.03 -26.37
N HIS A 12 13.17 -4.13 -26.25
CA HIS A 12 12.46 -3.51 -25.13
C HIS A 12 12.86 -4.26 -23.85
N ALA A 13 13.87 -3.75 -23.14
CA ALA A 13 14.13 -4.17 -21.77
C ALA A 13 12.95 -3.68 -20.92
N THR A 14 11.98 -4.55 -20.66
CA THR A 14 10.85 -4.25 -19.79
C THR A 14 11.39 -4.12 -18.36
N LEU A 15 11.71 -2.90 -17.96
CA LEU A 15 12.07 -2.60 -16.58
C LEU A 15 10.81 -2.74 -15.73
N THR A 16 10.60 -3.91 -15.13
CA THR A 16 9.52 -4.11 -14.17
C THR A 16 9.89 -3.38 -12.88
N ALA A 17 9.43 -2.13 -12.74
CA ALA A 17 9.47 -1.43 -11.48
C ALA A 17 8.54 -2.16 -10.49
N SER A 18 9.10 -2.89 -9.54
CA SER A 18 8.35 -3.44 -8.41
C SER A 18 8.09 -2.29 -7.43
N ALA A 19 6.86 -1.79 -7.41
CA ALA A 19 6.43 -0.87 -6.36
C ALA A 19 6.34 -1.66 -5.04
N LEU A 20 7.10 -1.23 -4.02
CA LEU A 20 6.97 -1.78 -2.68
C LEU A 20 5.54 -1.55 -2.17
N GLU A 21 4.87 -2.64 -1.81
CA GLU A 21 3.50 -2.56 -1.31
C GLU A 21 3.45 -1.80 0.02
N PRO A 22 2.52 -0.85 0.21
CA PRO A 22 2.32 -0.19 1.49
C PRO A 22 1.97 -1.20 2.58
N PHE A 23 2.59 -1.05 3.75
CA PHE A 23 2.08 -1.61 4.98
C PHE A 23 0.76 -0.92 5.33
N ARG A 24 -0.29 -1.72 5.43
CA ARG A 24 -1.65 -1.28 5.69
C ARG A 24 -2.25 -2.00 6.89
N ILE A 25 -3.22 -1.36 7.50
CA ILE A 25 -4.11 -1.98 8.49
C ILE A 25 -5.44 -2.19 7.78
N GLU A 26 -5.96 -3.42 7.88
CA GLU A 26 -7.29 -3.79 7.42
C GLU A 26 -8.17 -4.08 8.64
N VAL A 27 -9.37 -3.52 8.64
CA VAL A 27 -10.38 -3.77 9.68
C VAL A 27 -11.57 -4.45 9.05
N VAL A 28 -11.79 -5.68 9.50
CA VAL A 28 -12.88 -6.53 9.06
C VAL A 28 -13.68 -7.01 10.26
N GLU A 29 -15.00 -7.07 10.10
CA GLU A 29 -15.88 -7.71 11.06
C GLU A 29 -15.60 -9.22 11.06
N ARG A 30 -15.52 -9.84 12.24
CA ARG A 30 -14.97 -11.19 12.39
C ARG A 30 -15.87 -12.28 11.77
N GLY A 31 -17.18 -12.15 11.88
CA GLY A 31 -18.13 -13.16 11.42
C GLY A 31 -18.36 -13.13 9.91
N SER A 32 -18.64 -11.94 9.39
CA SER A 32 -19.01 -11.70 8.00
C SER A 32 -17.82 -11.39 7.09
N GLY A 33 -16.70 -10.93 7.64
CA GLY A 33 -15.57 -10.43 6.86
C GLY A 33 -15.80 -9.07 6.21
N TRP A 34 -16.93 -8.40 6.47
CA TRP A 34 -17.19 -7.08 5.89
C TRP A 34 -16.17 -6.05 6.39
N PRO A 35 -15.64 -5.21 5.49
CA PRO A 35 -14.80 -4.08 5.88
C PRO A 35 -15.55 -3.12 6.80
N VAL A 36 -14.86 -2.61 7.82
CA VAL A 36 -15.43 -1.66 8.77
C VAL A 36 -14.85 -0.26 8.51
N PRO A 37 -15.66 0.69 8.01
CA PRO A 37 -15.21 2.04 7.73
C PRO A 37 -15.15 2.91 8.98
N LEU A 38 -14.38 4.00 8.90
CA LEU A 38 -14.30 5.05 9.93
C LEU A 38 -13.79 4.57 11.30
N VAL A 39 -13.04 3.47 11.35
CA VAL A 39 -12.43 2.96 12.57
C VAL A 39 -11.20 3.78 12.91
N GLU A 40 -11.22 4.38 14.10
CA GLU A 40 -10.10 5.17 14.60
C GLU A 40 -9.07 4.31 15.34
N PHE A 41 -7.81 4.45 14.93
CA PHE A 41 -6.65 3.98 15.67
C PHE A 41 -5.90 5.16 16.27
N ARG A 42 -5.58 5.05 17.56
CA ARG A 42 -4.72 6.01 18.25
C ARG A 42 -3.48 5.30 18.76
N THR A 43 -2.31 5.81 18.37
CA THR A 43 -1.04 5.36 18.95
C THR A 43 -0.87 5.90 20.37
N MET A 44 0.05 5.33 21.15
CA MET A 44 0.38 5.87 22.49
C MET A 44 0.85 7.33 22.45
N ARG A 45 1.41 7.79 21.32
CA ARG A 45 1.80 9.18 21.09
C ARG A 45 0.73 10.01 20.39
N LEU A 46 -0.52 9.57 20.48
CA LEU A 46 -1.72 10.28 20.06
C LEU A 46 -1.83 10.58 18.56
N VAL A 47 -0.99 9.97 17.73
CA VAL A 47 -1.19 9.98 16.28
C VAL A 47 -2.46 9.19 15.96
N ARG A 48 -3.36 9.84 15.21
CA ARG A 48 -4.67 9.34 14.82
C ARG A 48 -4.65 8.82 13.38
N PHE A 49 -5.30 7.70 13.17
CA PHE A 49 -5.54 7.13 11.86
C PHE A 49 -6.99 6.68 11.77
N VAL A 50 -7.60 6.77 10.58
CA VAL A 50 -9.00 6.39 10.35
C VAL A 50 -9.06 5.52 9.10
N THR A 51 -9.79 4.40 9.14
CA THR A 51 -10.02 3.56 7.96
C THR A 51 -10.91 4.25 6.95
N ASP A 52 -10.65 4.00 5.67
CA ASP A 52 -11.51 4.41 4.57
C ASP A 52 -12.77 3.53 4.46
N ASN A 53 -13.56 3.74 3.40
CA ASN A 53 -14.77 2.98 3.13
C ASN A 53 -14.52 1.48 2.85
N ALA A 54 -13.29 1.09 2.47
CA ALA A 54 -12.89 -0.30 2.30
C ALA A 54 -12.33 -0.91 3.59
N GLY A 55 -12.37 -0.19 4.71
CA GLY A 55 -11.81 -0.66 5.98
C GLY A 55 -10.29 -0.69 5.98
N ILE A 56 -9.64 0.03 5.05
CA ILE A 56 -8.19 0.02 4.86
C ILE A 56 -7.61 1.38 5.25
N MET A 57 -6.37 1.37 5.78
CA MET A 57 -5.54 2.57 5.79
C MET A 57 -4.07 2.22 5.54
N PRO A 58 -3.28 3.10 4.88
CA PRO A 58 -1.82 2.99 4.86
C PRO A 58 -1.22 3.60 6.13
N VAL A 59 -0.28 2.91 6.77
CA VAL A 59 0.38 3.44 7.98
C VAL A 59 1.44 4.46 7.58
N ARG A 60 1.39 5.64 8.21
CA ARG A 60 2.34 6.72 7.98
C ARG A 60 3.07 7.14 9.25
N VAL A 61 4.37 7.39 9.14
CA VAL A 61 5.21 7.94 10.23
C VAL A 61 5.99 9.12 9.68
N ASN A 62 5.89 10.28 10.34
CA ASN A 62 6.54 11.53 9.89
C ASN A 62 6.23 11.84 8.40
N GLY A 63 4.97 11.67 7.99
CA GLY A 63 4.50 11.91 6.62
C GLY A 63 4.79 10.79 5.60
N ARG A 64 5.62 9.79 5.94
CA ARG A 64 6.03 8.71 5.02
C ARG A 64 5.18 7.45 5.20
N ILE A 65 4.75 6.85 4.09
CA ILE A 65 4.11 5.53 4.07
C ILE A 65 5.15 4.48 4.43
N LEU A 66 4.79 3.56 5.32
CA LEU A 66 5.60 2.38 5.60
C LEU A 66 5.33 1.32 4.55
N THR A 67 6.36 0.59 4.14
CA THR A 67 6.26 -0.56 3.21
C THR A 67 6.61 -1.88 3.88
N ARG A 68 6.87 -1.86 5.19
CA ARG A 68 7.19 -3.01 6.02
C ARG A 68 6.38 -2.98 7.30
N THR A 69 6.07 -4.16 7.83
CA THR A 69 5.40 -4.30 9.13
C THR A 69 6.31 -3.79 10.25
N PRO A 70 5.88 -2.81 11.06
CA PRO A 70 6.66 -2.37 12.22
C PRO A 70 6.53 -3.38 13.36
N ALA A 71 7.61 -3.58 14.12
CA ALA A 71 7.63 -4.51 15.26
C ALA A 71 6.57 -4.21 16.34
N ALA A 72 6.12 -2.95 16.42
CA ALA A 72 5.09 -2.50 17.36
C ALA A 72 3.67 -2.90 16.92
N PHE A 73 3.46 -3.27 15.66
CA PHE A 73 2.15 -3.70 15.16
C PHE A 73 2.01 -5.21 15.30
N ARG A 74 0.93 -5.63 15.96
CA ARG A 74 0.51 -7.02 16.06
C ARG A 74 -0.96 -7.10 15.65
N ARG A 75 -1.34 -8.20 15.01
CA ARG A 75 -2.75 -8.48 14.71
C ARG A 75 -3.51 -8.56 16.04
N ALA A 76 -4.63 -7.84 16.14
CA ALA A 76 -5.53 -7.99 17.27
C ALA A 76 -6.07 -9.44 17.30
N ARG A 77 -6.20 -10.01 18.51
CA ARG A 77 -6.74 -11.37 18.68
C ARG A 77 -8.25 -11.40 18.49
#